data_AF-A0A1I3VKW8-F1
#
_entry.id   AF-A0A1I3VKW8-F1
#
_cell.length_a   1.000
_cell.length_b   1.000
_cell.length_c   1.000
_cell.angle_alpha   90.00
_cell.angle_beta   90.00
_cell.angle_gamma   90.00
#
_symmetry.space_group_name_H-M   'P 1'
#
loop_
_entity.id
_entity.type
_entity.pdbx_description
1 polymer ?
#
loop_
_entity_poly.entity_id
_entity_poly.type
_entity_poly.pdbx_seq_one_letter_code
_entity_poly.pdbx_strand_id
1 'polypeptide(L)'
;MLYLVSGTNEYGSSNIGRGTAKVALRLARELLREGYMDVRVCTPRGRVLQPNELDELEPSRESDMAKGQQHGNREAKKPKKEKAKVIAAAPSRKDAAWQPDLGPAKKK
;
A
#
# COMPACT_ATOMS: atom_id res chain seq x y z
N MET A 1 -8.06 -1.74 13.35
CA MET A 1 -8.47 -0.44 12.75
C MET A 1 -7.62 0.65 13.38
N LEU A 2 -7.02 1.56 12.59
CA LEU A 2 -6.04 2.55 13.09
C LEU A 2 -6.65 3.96 13.09
N TYR A 3 -6.17 4.81 14.00
CA TYR A 3 -6.38 6.26 13.94
C TYR A 3 -5.48 6.83 12.86
N LEU A 4 -6.01 7.62 11.93
CA LEU A 4 -5.22 8.27 10.90
C LEU A 4 -5.05 9.73 11.27
N VAL A 5 -3.80 10.16 11.45
CA VAL A 5 -3.46 11.57 11.64
C VAL A 5 -2.98 12.12 10.31
N SER A 6 -3.64 13.16 9.83
CA SER A 6 -3.28 13.85 8.59
C SER A 6 -2.94 15.30 8.89
N GLY A 7 -1.97 15.87 8.19
CA GLY A 7 -1.67 17.30 8.20
C GLY A 7 -0.94 17.71 6.93
N THR A 8 -1.03 18.99 6.55
CA THR A 8 -0.40 19.53 5.35
C THR A 8 0.50 20.70 5.69
N ASN A 9 1.70 20.74 5.14
CA ASN A 9 2.60 21.88 5.24
C ASN A 9 3.17 22.23 3.86
N GLU A 10 4.12 23.18 3.83
CA GLU A 10 4.82 23.62 2.61
C GLU A 10 5.58 22.49 1.89
N TYR A 11 5.93 21.41 2.60
CA TYR A 11 6.64 20.25 2.06
C TYR A 11 5.69 19.13 1.58
N GLY A 12 4.38 19.26 1.82
CA GLY A 12 3.34 18.34 1.37
C GLY A 12 2.43 17.83 2.48
N SER A 13 1.79 16.68 2.24
CA SER A 13 0.84 16.06 3.16
C SER A 13 1.46 14.89 3.92
N SER A 14 1.35 14.90 5.24
CA SER A 14 1.75 13.82 6.14
C SER A 14 0.52 13.03 6.58
N ASN A 15 0.55 11.70 6.38
CA ASN A 15 -0.53 10.79 6.75
C ASN A 15 0.06 9.63 7.55
N ILE A 16 -0.26 9.55 8.85
CA ILE A 16 0.35 8.59 9.77
C ILE A 16 -0.73 7.84 10.55
N GLY A 17 -0.71 6.52 10.43
CA GLY A 17 -1.57 5.63 11.22
C GLY A 17 -1.02 5.38 12.62
N ARG A 18 -1.86 5.48 13.66
CA ARG A 18 -1.54 5.15 15.06
C ARG A 18 -2.54 4.17 15.64
N GLY A 19 -2.06 3.26 16.48
CA GLY A 19 -2.89 2.21 17.09
C GLY A 19 -3.75 2.67 18.26
N THR A 20 -3.52 3.87 18.80
CA THR A 20 -4.17 4.34 20.01
C THR A 20 -4.54 5.81 19.90
N ALA A 21 -5.71 6.19 20.42
CA ALA A 21 -6.20 7.56 20.47
C ALA A 21 -5.16 8.52 21.08
N LYS A 22 -4.63 8.19 22.25
CA LYS A 22 -3.63 9.01 22.95
C LYS A 22 -2.37 9.31 22.13
N VAL A 23 -1.90 8.33 21.35
CA VAL A 23 -0.73 8.51 20.49
C VAL A 23 -1.07 9.35 19.27
N ALA A 24 -2.25 9.15 18.69
CA ALA A 24 -2.76 9.98 17.59
C ALA A 24 -2.90 11.46 18.01
N LEU A 25 -3.44 11.72 19.20
CA LEU A 25 -3.57 13.06 19.77
C LEU A 25 -2.22 13.73 20.02
N ARG A 26 -1.24 12.99 20.56
CA ARG A 26 0.11 13.50 20.77
C ARG A 26 0.76 13.89 19.45
N LEU A 27 0.65 13.05 18.43
CA LEU A 27 1.17 13.34 17.10
C LEU A 27 0.48 14.54 16.45
N ALA A 28 -0.86 14.63 16.55
CA ALA A 28 -1.59 15.79 16.04
C ALA A 28 -1.10 17.11 16.65
N ARG A 29 -0.86 17.11 17.97
CA ARG A 29 -0.29 18.28 18.67
C ARG A 29 1.15 18.58 18.27
N GLU A 30 1.94 17.56 17.94
CA GLU A 30 3.31 17.72 17.44
C GLU A 30 3.31 18.37 16.05
N LEU A 31 2.48 17.88 15.14
CA LEU A 31 2.32 18.45 13.80
C LEU A 31 1.88 19.91 13.85
N LEU A 32 0.96 20.27 14.75
CA LEU A 32 0.56 21.67 14.96
C LEU A 32 1.73 22.55 15.42
N ARG A 33 2.64 22.02 16.25
CA ARG A 33 3.84 22.74 16.70
C ARG A 33 4.90 22.86 15.62
N GLU A 34 4.99 21.86 14.75
CA GLU A 34 5.86 21.88 13.57
C GLU A 34 5.34 22.80 12.45
N GLY A 35 4.16 23.41 12.60
CA GLY A 35 3.58 24.30 11.61
C GLY A 35 2.82 23.60 10.49
N TYR A 36 2.42 22.34 10.68
CA TYR A 36 1.45 21.72 9.79
C TYR A 36 0.09 22.39 9.96
N MET A 37 -0.50 22.75 8.83
CA MET A 37 -1.86 23.24 8.68
C MET A 37 -2.82 22.07 8.47
N ASP A 38 -4.12 22.31 8.67
CA ASP A 38 -5.17 21.31 8.43
C ASP A 38 -4.99 19.98 9.17
N VAL A 39 -4.40 20.01 10.37
CA VAL A 39 -4.21 18.79 11.16
C VAL A 39 -5.57 18.19 11.56
N ARG A 40 -5.81 16.94 11.19
CA ARG A 40 -7.07 16.22 11.46
C ARG A 40 -6.77 14.81 11.94
N VAL A 41 -7.64 14.28 12.80
CA VAL A 41 -7.57 12.90 13.28
C VAL A 41 -8.81 12.15 12.84
N CYS A 42 -8.66 11.19 11.93
CA CYS A 42 -9.70 10.25 11.58
C CYS A 42 -9.70 9.08 12.56
N THR A 43 -10.84 8.87 13.19
CA THR A 43 -11.08 7.77 14.12
C THR A 43 -11.47 6.49 13.37
N PRO A 44 -11.23 5.31 13.97
CA PRO A 44 -11.73 4.04 13.47
C PRO A 44 -13.24 3.98 13.17
N ARG A 45 -14.03 4.85 13.82
CA ARG A 45 -15.49 4.97 13.62
C ARG A 45 -15.87 5.81 12.41
N GLY A 46 -14.89 6.30 11.64
CA GLY A 46 -15.13 7.17 10.48
C GLY A 46 -15.42 8.63 10.83
N ARG A 47 -15.30 9.03 12.10
CA ARG A 47 -15.36 10.45 12.49
C ARG A 47 -14.01 11.10 12.26
N VAL A 48 -14.00 12.27 11.64
CA VAL A 48 -12.81 13.12 11.49
C VAL A 48 -12.93 14.25 12.49
N LEU A 49 -11.90 14.42 13.31
CA LEU A 49 -11.85 15.43 14.36
C LEU A 49 -10.83 16.50 14.00
N GLN A 50 -11.26 17.75 14.11
CA GLN A 50 -10.40 18.93 13.95
C GLN A 50 -9.60 19.22 15.23
N PRO A 51 -8.56 20.08 15.19
CA PRO A 51 -7.72 20.39 16.34
C PRO A 51 -8.52 20.82 17.59
N ASN A 52 -9.64 21.52 17.38
CA ASN A 52 -10.51 22.03 18.43
C ASN A 52 -11.40 20.95 19.07
N GLU A 53 -11.64 19.85 18.35
CA GLU A 53 -12.48 18.72 18.78
C GLU A 53 -11.63 17.53 19.26
N LEU A 54 -10.30 17.68 19.27
CA LEU A 54 -9.38 16.64 19.74
C LEU A 54 -9.54 16.34 21.24
N ASP A 55 -10.03 17.30 22.01
CA ASP A 55 -10.31 17.14 23.44
C ASP A 55 -11.55 16.27 23.68
N GLU A 56 -12.52 16.27 22.76
CA GLU A 56 -13.70 15.40 22.82
C GLU A 56 -13.35 13.92 22.61
N LEU A 57 -12.15 13.63 22.10
CA LEU A 57 -11.59 12.29 21.94
C LEU A 57 -11.08 11.72 23.27
N GLU A 58 -11.66 12.16 24.40
CA GLU A 58 -11.41 11.67 25.74
C GLU A 58 -11.30 10.14 25.73
N PRO A 59 -10.27 9.56 26.38
CA PRO A 59 -10.08 8.12 26.48
C PRO A 59 -11.10 7.51 27.47
N SER A 60 -12.38 7.81 27.28
CA SER A 60 -13.49 7.23 28.04
C SER A 60 -13.65 5.78 27.60
N ARG A 61 -12.82 4.90 28.16
CA ARG A 61 -12.97 3.44 28.37
C ARG A 61 -13.42 2.55 27.20
N GLU A 62 -13.76 3.07 26.04
CA GLU A 62 -14.43 2.30 25.01
C GLU A 62 -13.39 1.77 24.03
N SER A 63 -13.15 0.47 24.22
CA SER A 63 -12.52 -0.43 23.28
C SER A 63 -11.00 -0.51 23.39
N ASP A 64 -10.59 -1.42 24.28
CA ASP A 64 -9.68 -2.52 23.93
C ASP A 64 -10.02 -3.05 22.51
N MET A 65 -9.62 -2.31 21.47
CA MET A 65 -9.83 -2.72 20.09
C MET A 65 -8.79 -3.79 19.78
N ALA A 66 -9.25 -5.03 19.91
CA ALA A 66 -8.69 -6.28 19.42
C ALA A 66 -7.33 -6.14 18.73
N LYS A 67 -6.31 -6.74 19.35
CA LYS A 67 -5.04 -7.14 18.74
C LYS A 67 -5.30 -8.06 17.53
N GLY A 68 -5.77 -7.49 16.42
CA GLY A 68 -5.71 -8.12 15.11
C GLY A 68 -4.31 -7.89 14.56
N GLN A 69 -3.38 -8.80 14.84
CA GLN A 69 -2.14 -8.87 14.09
C GLN A 69 -2.50 -9.14 12.63
N GLN A 70 -2.43 -8.14 11.77
CA GLN A 70 -2.49 -8.38 10.33
C GLN A 70 -1.06 -8.45 9.80
N HIS A 71 -0.69 -9.69 9.53
CA HIS A 71 0.56 -10.18 8.96
C HIS A 71 0.98 -9.40 7.70
N GLY A 72 2.30 -9.35 7.49
CA GLY A 72 2.99 -8.34 6.70
C GLY A 72 2.70 -8.35 5.21
N ASN A 73 2.78 -7.15 4.62
CA ASN A 73 3.05 -7.02 3.19
C ASN A 73 4.54 -6.73 2.99
N ARG A 74 5.36 -7.77 3.13
CA ARG A 74 6.74 -7.74 2.65
C ARG A 74 6.65 -8.00 1.15
N GLU A 75 6.44 -6.96 0.34
CA GLU A 75 6.69 -7.02 -1.10
C GLU A 75 8.20 -7.14 -1.37
N ALA A 76 8.80 -8.23 -0.91
CA ALA A 76 10.06 -8.73 -1.42
C ALA A 76 9.77 -9.42 -2.76
N LYS A 77 9.56 -8.63 -3.81
CA LYS A 77 9.55 -9.16 -5.17
C LYS A 77 10.43 -8.36 -6.10
N LYS A 78 11.73 -8.60 -6.01
CA LYS A 78 12.52 -9.12 -7.13
C LYS A 78 13.69 -9.98 -6.60
N PRO A 79 13.53 -11.29 -6.39
CA PRO A 79 14.68 -12.17 -6.54
C PRO A 79 15.07 -12.13 -8.03
N LYS A 80 16.22 -11.52 -8.34
CA LYS A 80 16.84 -11.62 -9.66
C LYS A 80 17.17 -13.10 -9.85
N LYS A 81 16.28 -13.82 -10.54
CA LYS A 81 16.52 -15.20 -10.95
C LYS A 81 17.80 -15.22 -11.75
N GLU A 82 18.88 -15.62 -11.09
CA GLU A 82 20.13 -16.05 -11.69
C GLU A 82 19.75 -17.09 -12.76
N LYS A 83 19.93 -16.72 -14.02
CA LYS A 83 19.71 -17.63 -15.14
C LYS A 83 21.03 -18.36 -15.39
N ALA A 84 21.38 -19.29 -14.53
CA ALA A 84 22.28 -20.36 -14.94
C ALA A 84 21.46 -21.34 -15.78
N LYS A 85 21.52 -21.19 -17.12
CA LYS A 85 21.18 -22.27 -18.05
C LYS A 85 22.40 -22.53 -18.91
N VAL A 86 23.28 -23.39 -18.38
CA VAL A 86 24.13 -24.28 -19.15
C VAL A 86 23.20 -25.01 -20.14
N ILE A 87 23.38 -24.76 -21.42
CA ILE A 87 22.78 -25.56 -22.49
C ILE A 87 23.94 -26.10 -23.30
N ALA A 88 24.30 -27.35 -23.01
CA ALA A 88 25.19 -28.13 -23.85
C ALA A 88 24.55 -28.24 -25.25
N ALA A 89 25.22 -27.71 -26.27
CA ALA A 89 24.76 -27.82 -27.64
C ALA A 89 25.01 -29.24 -28.17
N ALA A 90 23.94 -29.98 -28.47
CA ALA A 90 24.01 -31.16 -29.33
C ALA A 90 23.86 -30.74 -30.82
N PRO A 91 24.59 -31.35 -31.76
CA PRO A 91 24.73 -30.84 -33.12
C PRO A 91 23.51 -31.13 -34.02
N SER A 92 23.15 -30.09 -34.79
CA SER A 92 22.34 -30.01 -36.02
C SER A 92 22.11 -31.29 -36.84
N ARG A 93 20.91 -31.45 -37.44
CA ARG A 93 20.69 -31.53 -38.93
C ARG A 93 19.24 -31.82 -39.36
N LYS A 94 18.78 -31.02 -40.36
CA LYS A 94 17.86 -31.34 -41.50
C LYS A 94 16.39 -31.68 -41.19
N ASP A 95 15.40 -31.48 -42.07
CA ASP A 95 15.31 -31.16 -43.50
C ASP A 95 13.96 -30.44 -43.79
N ALA A 96 13.73 -30.08 -45.05
CA ALA A 96 12.77 -29.11 -45.55
C ALA A 96 11.30 -29.55 -45.64
N ALA A 97 10.46 -28.53 -45.88
CA ALA A 97 9.12 -28.57 -46.47
C ALA A 97 7.95 -29.02 -45.57
N TRP A 98 7.25 -28.06 -44.98
CA TRP A 98 5.79 -28.15 -44.86
C TRP A 98 5.17 -26.76 -44.96
N GLN A 99 4.38 -26.54 -46.02
CA GLN A 99 3.81 -25.27 -46.43
C GLN A 99 2.60 -24.87 -45.57
N PRO A 100 2.30 -23.57 -45.38
CA PRO A 100 1.01 -23.16 -44.83
C PRO A 100 -0.05 -23.14 -45.94
N ASP A 101 -0.99 -24.10 -45.89
CA ASP A 101 -2.24 -24.07 -46.66
C ASP A 101 -3.12 -22.90 -46.17
N LEU A 102 -3.36 -21.93 -47.03
CA LEU A 102 -4.27 -20.81 -46.78
C LEU A 102 -5.17 -20.60 -48.00
N GLY A 103 -6.40 -21.10 -47.89
CA GLY A 103 -7.57 -20.43 -48.47
C GLY A 103 -8.54 -21.33 -49.24
N PRO A 104 -9.82 -21.41 -48.84
CA PRO A 104 -10.87 -21.99 -49.67
C PRO A 104 -11.39 -20.93 -50.65
N ALA A 105 -11.28 -21.15 -51.96
CA ALA A 105 -12.00 -20.34 -52.94
C ALA A 105 -12.44 -21.17 -54.16
N LYS A 106 -13.72 -20.99 -54.48
CA LYS A 106 -14.58 -21.78 -55.38
C LYS A 106 -14.48 -21.33 -56.85
N LYS A 107 -14.70 -22.29 -57.77
CA LYS A 107 -15.32 -22.21 -59.13
C LYS A 107 -14.65 -21.27 -60.16
N LYS A 108 -14.53 -21.63 -61.44
CA LYS A 108 -15.52 -22.19 -62.36
C LYS A 108 -14.82 -22.90 -63.52
#